data_AF-A0A1S2BWB7-F1
#
_entry.id   AF-A0A1S2BWB7-F1
#
_cell.length_a   1.000
_cell.length_b   1.000
_cell.length_c   1.000
_cell.angle_alpha   90.00
_cell.angle_beta   90.00
_cell.angle_gamma   90.00
#
_symmetry.space_group_name_H-M   'P 1'
#
loop_
_entity.id
_entity.type
_entity.pdbx_description
1 polymer ?
#
loop_
_entity_poly.entity_id
_entity_poly.type
_entity_poly.pdbx_seq_one_letter_code
_entity_poly.pdbx_strand_id
1 'polypeptide(L)'
;MSWQQDQKLEVYARAVQGLSTLEPDPEKQLKYLDFIDIYAALDDNEMELYQQKYPQESTTMATLSERLRAEGMEKGMQQGMQQGEAAALRKLIALKFERCRIG
;
A
#
# COMPACT_ATOMS: atom_id res chain seq x y z
N MET A 1 10.25 -17.88 -20.56
CA MET A 1 11.01 -18.42 -19.42
C MET A 1 9.99 -18.91 -18.39
N SER A 2 9.81 -20.23 -18.26
CA SER A 2 8.92 -20.79 -17.24
C SER A 2 9.77 -21.04 -16.00
N TRP A 3 9.70 -20.14 -15.02
CA TRP A 3 10.32 -20.39 -13.72
C TRP A 3 9.56 -21.52 -13.03
N GLN A 4 10.27 -22.40 -12.34
CA GLN A 4 9.63 -23.40 -11.47
C GLN A 4 9.02 -22.66 -10.27
N GLN A 5 7.82 -23.06 -9.82
CA GLN A 5 7.12 -22.40 -8.70
C GLN A 5 8.02 -22.20 -7.48
N ASP A 6 8.84 -23.20 -7.15
CA ASP A 6 9.79 -23.12 -6.04
C ASP A 6 10.84 -21.99 -6.18
N GLN A 7 11.31 -21.71 -7.41
CA GLN A 7 12.26 -20.62 -7.65
C GLN A 7 11.62 -19.25 -7.47
N LYS A 8 10.33 -19.12 -7.79
CA LYS A 8 9.57 -17.88 -7.62
C LYS A 8 9.42 -17.53 -6.14
N LEU A 9 9.08 -18.51 -5.30
CA LEU A 9 8.97 -18.35 -3.85
C LEU A 9 10.31 -17.97 -3.22
N GLU A 10 11.40 -18.62 -3.65
CA GLU A 10 12.73 -18.31 -3.14
C GLU A 10 13.18 -16.89 -3.52
N VAL A 11 12.94 -16.46 -4.75
CA VAL A 11 13.23 -15.09 -5.20
C VAL A 11 12.46 -14.07 -4.36
N TYR A 12 11.18 -14.33 -4.09
CA TYR A 12 10.35 -13.46 -3.26
C TYR A 12 10.88 -13.35 -1.82
N ALA A 13 11.19 -14.48 -1.18
CA ALA A 13 11.77 -14.50 0.16
C ALA A 13 13.10 -13.74 0.22
N ARG A 14 13.99 -13.98 -0.75
CA ARG A 14 15.27 -13.27 -0.84
C ARG A 14 15.11 -11.77 -1.07
N ALA A 15 14.11 -11.35 -1.84
CA ALA A 15 13.82 -9.94 -2.06
C ALA A 15 13.34 -9.26 -0.77
N VAL A 16 12.42 -9.88 -0.03
CA VAL A 16 11.94 -9.37 1.27
C VAL A 16 13.09 -9.30 2.29
N GLN A 17 13.88 -10.36 2.40
CA GLN A 17 15.05 -10.40 3.28
C GLN A 17 16.09 -9.32 2.92
N GLY A 18 16.39 -9.20 1.62
CA GLY A 18 17.31 -8.18 1.11
C GLY A 18 16.81 -6.77 1.38
N LEU A 19 15.51 -6.52 1.22
CA LEU A 19 14.90 -5.23 1.50
C LEU A 19 15.10 -4.81 2.96
N SER A 20 14.80 -5.69 3.92
CA SER A 20 15.00 -5.41 5.33
C SER A 20 16.47 -5.21 5.72
N THR A 21 17.39 -5.80 4.97
CA THR A 21 18.83 -5.70 5.26
C THR A 21 19.46 -4.46 4.63
N LEU A 22 19.01 -4.06 3.44
CA LEU A 22 19.63 -3.01 2.64
C LEU A 22 19.02 -1.63 2.89
N GLU A 23 17.74 -1.55 3.23
CA GLU A 23 17.03 -0.29 3.44
C GLU A 23 16.59 -0.17 4.91
N PRO A 24 17.21 0.71 5.71
CA PRO A 24 16.81 0.93 7.10
C PRO A 24 15.58 1.84 7.24
N ASP A 25 15.24 2.64 6.22
CA ASP A 25 14.11 3.57 6.27
C ASP A 25 12.79 2.82 6.04
N PRO A 26 11.89 2.75 7.05
CA PRO A 26 10.65 2.02 6.91
C PRO A 26 9.73 2.59 5.81
N GLU A 27 9.74 3.89 5.54
CA GLU A 27 8.89 4.44 4.47
C GLU A 27 9.35 3.97 3.08
N LYS A 28 10.66 3.82 2.90
CA LYS A 28 11.23 3.28 1.65
C LYS A 28 11.04 1.78 1.57
N GLN A 29 11.11 1.06 2.70
CA GLN A 29 10.76 -0.36 2.75
C GLN A 29 9.34 -0.58 2.21
N LEU A 30 8.36 0.20 2.65
CA LEU A 30 6.98 0.08 2.15
C LEU A 30 6.90 0.30 0.63
N LYS A 31 7.56 1.35 0.10
CA LYS A 31 7.57 1.62 -1.34
C LYS A 31 8.20 0.50 -2.16
N TYR A 32 9.29 -0.08 -1.67
CA TYR A 32 9.97 -1.17 -2.38
C TYR A 32 9.24 -2.49 -2.25
N LEU A 33 8.52 -2.71 -1.15
CA LEU A 33 7.67 -3.87 -0.97
C LEU A 33 6.58 -3.95 -2.05
N ASP A 34 5.93 -2.82 -2.37
CA ASP A 34 4.93 -2.77 -3.44
C ASP A 34 5.51 -3.23 -4.78
N PHE A 35 6.75 -2.86 -5.10
CA PHE A 35 7.41 -3.34 -6.32
C PHE A 35 7.68 -4.84 -6.28
N ILE A 36 8.13 -5.38 -5.14
CA ILE A 36 8.37 -6.82 -4.98
C ILE A 36 7.05 -7.58 -5.20
N ASP A 37 5.96 -7.14 -4.58
CA ASP A 37 4.65 -7.77 -4.68
C ASP A 37 4.09 -7.71 -6.11
N ILE A 38 4.12 -6.53 -6.75
CA ILE A 38 3.64 -6.34 -8.14
C ILE A 38 4.38 -7.23 -9.13
N TYR A 39 5.71 -7.35 -9.02
CA TYR A 39 6.49 -8.12 -9.97
C TYR A 39 6.55 -9.62 -9.66
N ALA A 40 6.45 -10.00 -8.38
CA ALA A 40 6.37 -11.40 -8.02
C ALA A 40 5.00 -11.98 -8.38
N ALA A 41 3.90 -11.23 -8.16
CA ALA A 41 2.54 -11.65 -8.48
C ALA A 41 2.27 -13.11 -8.03
N LEU A 42 2.51 -13.37 -6.75
CA LEU A 42 2.23 -14.68 -6.14
C LEU A 42 0.71 -14.88 -6.08
N ASP A 43 0.23 -16.04 -6.51
CA ASP A 43 -1.17 -16.42 -6.31
C ASP A 43 -1.43 -16.92 -4.88
N ASP A 44 -2.70 -17.16 -4.54
CA ASP A 44 -3.10 -17.57 -3.19
C ASP A 44 -2.43 -18.88 -2.73
N ASN A 45 -2.27 -19.87 -3.63
CA ASN A 45 -1.63 -21.14 -3.29
C ASN A 45 -0.12 -20.96 -3.09
N GLU A 46 0.50 -20.15 -3.95
CA GLU A 46 1.91 -19.78 -3.84
C GLU A 46 2.17 -18.99 -2.54
N MET A 47 1.25 -18.12 -2.14
CA MET A 47 1.33 -17.36 -0.90
C MET A 47 1.22 -18.28 0.33
N GLU A 48 0.31 -19.26 0.33
CA GLU A 48 0.25 -20.26 1.41
C GLU A 48 1.55 -21.08 1.52
N LEU A 49 2.10 -21.51 0.40
CA LEU A 49 3.39 -22.22 0.35
C LEU A 49 4.55 -21.34 0.84
N TYR A 50 4.55 -20.07 0.47
CA TYR A 50 5.53 -19.09 0.94
C TYR A 50 5.49 -18.94 2.47
N GLN A 51 4.29 -18.79 3.04
CA GLN A 51 4.12 -18.66 4.50
C GLN A 51 4.65 -19.89 5.24
N GLN A 52 4.48 -21.10 4.68
CA GLN A 52 4.98 -22.33 5.27
C GLN A 52 6.51 -22.47 5.14
N LYS A 53 7.08 -22.14 3.98
CA LYS A 53 8.51 -22.31 3.69
C LYS A 53 9.38 -21.20 4.30
N TYR A 54 8.86 -19.97 4.38
CA TYR A 54 9.60 -18.77 4.77
C TYR A 54 8.85 -17.97 5.84
N PRO A 55 8.69 -18.52 7.07
CA PRO A 55 7.89 -17.89 8.11
C PRO A 55 8.46 -16.56 8.61
N GLN A 56 9.79 -16.37 8.55
CA GLN A 56 10.43 -15.12 8.98
C GLN A 56 10.13 -13.99 7.98
N GLU A 57 10.38 -14.21 6.70
CA GLU A 57 10.10 -13.26 5.63
C GLU A 57 8.60 -12.98 5.54
N SER A 58 7.76 -13.99 5.75
CA SER A 58 6.30 -13.81 5.85
C SER A 58 5.90 -12.88 6.98
N THR A 59 6.54 -12.98 8.15
CA THR A 59 6.25 -12.09 9.29
C THR A 59 6.66 -10.65 8.98
N THR A 60 7.82 -10.46 8.34
CA THR A 60 8.27 -9.15 7.86
C THR A 60 7.27 -8.56 6.87
N MET A 61 6.84 -9.35 5.89
CA MET A 61 5.88 -8.95 4.86
C MET A 61 4.54 -8.53 5.49
N ALA A 62 4.02 -9.33 6.42
CA ALA A 62 2.76 -9.02 7.12
C ALA A 62 2.86 -7.70 7.92
N THR A 63 3.93 -7.52 8.68
CA THR A 63 4.15 -6.31 9.49
C THR A 63 4.21 -5.05 8.62
N LEU A 64 4.92 -5.12 7.49
CA LEU A 64 5.01 -4.02 6.55
C LEU A 64 3.67 -3.75 5.85
N SER A 65 2.94 -4.80 5.47
CA SER A 65 1.61 -4.68 4.83
C SER A 65 0.57 -4.04 5.74
N GLU A 66 0.55 -4.39 7.03
CA GLU A 66 -0.32 -3.75 8.02
C GLU A 66 -0.06 -2.24 8.11
N ARG A 67 1.22 -1.86 8.12
CA ARG A 67 1.60 -0.45 8.15
C ARG A 67 1.21 0.29 6.88
N LEU A 68 1.44 -0.30 5.71
CA LEU A 68 0.98 0.23 4.41
C LEU A 68 -0.52 0.49 4.42
N ARG A 69 -1.30 -0.46 4.93
CA ARG A 69 -2.75 -0.34 5.05
C ARG A 69 -3.15 0.80 6.00
N ALA A 70 -2.49 0.92 7.14
CA ALA A 70 -2.74 2.00 8.11
C ALA A 70 -2.44 3.39 7.51
N GLU A 71 -1.27 3.55 6.88
CA GLU A 71 -0.88 4.81 6.23
C GLU A 71 -1.81 5.17 5.06
N GLY A 72 -2.24 4.16 4.29
CA GLY A 72 -3.21 4.33 3.21
C GLY A 72 -4.58 4.83 3.72
N MET A 73 -5.06 4.26 4.83
CA MET A 73 -6.30 4.72 5.48
C MET A 73 -6.18 6.16 5.99
N GLU A 74 -5.07 6.50 6.66
CA GLU A 74 -4.86 7.84 7.20
C GLU A 74 -4.80 8.89 6.08
N LYS A 75 -4.01 8.64 5.04
CA LYS A 75 -3.92 9.53 3.86
C LYS A 75 -5.27 9.66 3.16
N GLY A 76 -6.00 8.56 3.01
CA GLY A 76 -7.34 8.56 2.43
C GLY A 76 -8.33 9.40 3.24
N MET A 77 -8.30 9.29 4.56
CA MET A 77 -9.15 10.08 5.46
C MET A 77 -8.83 11.58 5.37
N GLN A 78 -7.55 11.95 5.40
CA GLN A 78 -7.14 13.35 5.26
C GLN A 78 -7.56 13.95 3.91
N GLN A 79 -7.33 13.22 2.82
CA GLN A 79 -7.76 13.66 1.49
C GLN A 79 -9.28 13.79 1.39
N GLY A 80 -10.02 12.82 1.95
CA GLY A 80 -11.48 12.87 1.99
C GLY A 80 -12.02 14.08 2.76
N MET A 81 -11.40 14.41 3.89
CA MET A 81 -11.76 15.59 4.69
C MET A 81 -11.51 16.89 3.93
N GLN A 82 -10.32 17.06 3.33
CA GLN A 82 -9.99 18.25 2.53
C GLN A 82 -10.92 18.42 1.33
N GLN A 83 -11.23 17.34 0.61
CA GLN A 83 -12.16 17.37 -0.51
C GLN A 83 -13.58 17.72 -0.04
N GLY A 84 -14.01 17.18 1.10
CA GLY A 84 -15.29 17.48 1.73
C GLY A 84 -15.41 18.95 2.13
N GLU A 85 -14.39 19.52 2.77
CA GLU A 85 -14.33 20.93 3.14
C GLU A 85 -14.37 21.84 1.90
N ALA A 86 -13.57 21.53 0.87
CA ALA A 86 -13.57 22.29 -0.38
C ALA A 86 -14.94 22.23 -1.08
N ALA A 87 -15.60 21.06 -1.08
CA ALA A 87 -16.92 20.90 -1.64
C ALA A 87 -17.99 21.69 -0.86
N ALA A 88 -17.92 21.69 0.48
CA ALA A 88 -18.80 22.48 1.34
C ALA A 88 -18.60 23.98 1.11
N LEU A 89 -17.35 24.45 1.05
CA LEU A 89 -17.02 25.84 0.76
C LEU A 89 -17.57 26.28 -0.60
N ARG A 90 -17.39 25.45 -1.65
CA ARG A 90 -17.97 25.72 -2.98
C ARG A 90 -19.48 25.88 -2.93
N LYS A 91 -20.20 25.02 -2.19
CA LYS A 91 -21.65 25.13 -2.00
C LYS A 91 -22.03 26.42 -1.28
N LEU A 92 -21.32 26.78 -0.21
CA LEU A 92 -21.61 28.00 0.56
C LEU A 92 -21.37 29.26 -0.29
N ILE A 93 -20.32 29.28 -1.10
CA ILE A 93 -20.04 30.36 -2.04
C ILE A 93 -21.19 30.47 -3.06
N ALA A 94 -21.58 29.36 -3.70
CA ALA A 94 -22.69 29.35 -4.65
C ALA A 94 -23.99 29.90 -4.05
N LEU A 95 -24.38 29.42 -2.87
CA LEU A 95 -25.58 29.89 -2.16
C LEU A 95 -25.51 31.38 -1.79
N LYS A 96 -24.34 31.88 -1.37
CA LYS A 96 -24.16 33.29 -1.03
C LYS A 96 -24.31 34.19 -2.26
N PHE A 97 -23.74 33.79 -3.39
CA PHE A 97 -23.79 34.57 -4.62
C PHE A 97 -25.14 34.46 -5.35
N GLU A 98 -25.83 33.33 -5.29
CA GLU A 98 -27.21 33.19 -5.77
C GLU A 98 -28.16 34.13 -5.03
N ARG A 99 -28.02 34.22 -3.70
CA ARG A 99 -28.82 35.10 -2.87
C ARG A 99 -28.56 36.59 -3.11
N CYS A 100 -27.40 36.95 -3.68
CA CYS A 100 -27.04 38.33 -4.00
C CYS A 100 -27.54 38.76 -5.39
N ARG A 101 -28.00 37.84 -6.23
CA ARG A 101 -28.50 38.12 -7.59
C ARG A 101 -30.00 38.46 -7.65
N ILE A 102 -30.72 38.33 -6.53
CA ILE A 102 -32.18 38.52 -6.41
C ILE A 102 -32.52 39.76 -5.57
N GLY A 103 -31.54 40.61 -5.25
CA GLY A 103 -31.73 41.91 -4.58
C GLY A 103 -31.14 43.03 -5.41
#